data_AF-A0A447TCX4-F1
#
_entry.id   AF-A0A447TCX4-F1
#
_cell.length_a   1.000
_cell.length_b   1.000
_cell.length_c   1.000
_cell.angle_alpha   90.00
_cell.angle_beta   90.00
_cell.angle_gamma   90.00
#
_symmetry.space_group_name_H-M   'P 1'
#
loop_
_entity.id
_entity.type
_entity.pdbx_description
1 polymer ?
#
loop_
_entity_poly.entity_id
_entity_poly.type
_entity_poly.pdbx_seq_one_letter_code
_entity_poly.pdbx_strand_id
1 'polypeptide(L)'
;MMQRLRAGLALSLYGQPFQVLSIAPDRAVTLLNERTSSIKHFAQEDIDAYEQQGVLKIRDDQSVLSRDDGLPPIPSALRSIIDSSYSGDCNTSAPC
;
A
#
# COMPACT_ATOMS: atom_id res chain seq x y z
N MET A 1 -13.81 3.55 19.27
CA MET A 1 -12.49 4.20 19.11
C MET A 1 -12.54 4.98 17.80
N MET A 2 -12.65 6.30 17.84
CA MET A 2 -12.69 7.15 16.64
C MET A 2 -11.31 7.14 15.97
N GLN A 3 -11.17 6.42 14.86
CA GLN A 3 -9.93 6.49 14.09
C GLN A 3 -9.89 7.86 13.40
N ARG A 4 -8.96 8.72 13.83
CA ARG A 4 -8.83 10.06 13.27
C ARG A 4 -8.45 9.96 11.79
N LEU A 5 -9.40 10.29 10.91
CA LEU A 5 -9.13 10.58 9.51
C LEU A 5 -7.97 11.58 9.43
N ARG A 6 -7.04 11.34 8.52
CA ARG A 6 -5.89 12.21 8.26
C ARG A 6 -5.68 12.32 6.77
N ALA A 7 -5.18 13.46 6.32
CA ALA A 7 -4.72 13.62 4.95
C ALA A 7 -3.69 12.52 4.61
N GLY A 8 -3.79 11.96 3.41
CA GLY A 8 -3.00 10.81 2.94
C GLY A 8 -3.59 9.44 3.26
N LEU A 9 -4.61 9.34 4.13
CA LEU A 9 -5.22 8.06 4.49
C LEU A 9 -6.00 7.46 3.31
N ALA A 10 -5.74 6.20 2.98
CA ALA A 10 -6.54 5.45 2.03
C ALA A 10 -7.72 4.76 2.75
N LEU A 11 -8.89 4.80 2.11
CA LEU A 11 -10.11 4.21 2.63
C LEU A 11 -10.99 3.67 1.49
N SER A 12 -11.91 2.79 1.83
CA SER A 12 -12.91 2.24 0.93
C SER A 12 -14.28 2.68 1.42
N LEU A 13 -15.07 3.27 0.52
CA LEU A 13 -16.44 3.66 0.79
C LEU A 13 -17.35 2.93 -0.21
N TYR A 14 -18.30 2.13 0.28
CA TYR A 14 -19.13 1.24 -0.55
C TYR A 14 -18.32 0.33 -1.50
N GLY A 15 -17.12 -0.09 -1.07
CA GLY A 15 -16.22 -0.91 -1.87
C GLY A 15 -15.44 -0.12 -2.94
N GLN A 16 -15.64 1.19 -3.06
CA GLN A 16 -14.87 2.04 -3.95
C GLN A 16 -13.65 2.63 -3.24
N PRO A 17 -12.46 2.65 -3.87
CA PRO A 17 -11.25 3.18 -3.27
C PRO A 17 -11.25 4.72 -3.28
N PHE A 18 -10.94 5.31 -2.13
CA PHE A 18 -10.80 6.74 -1.92
C PHE A 18 -9.55 7.07 -1.10
N GLN A 19 -8.98 8.25 -1.34
CA GLN A 19 -7.90 8.80 -0.55
C GLN A 19 -8.32 10.14 0.08
N VAL A 20 -8.04 10.33 1.36
CA VAL A 20 -8.27 11.61 2.05
C VAL A 20 -7.21 12.60 1.59
N LEU A 21 -7.62 13.67 0.90
CA LEU A 21 -6.70 14.72 0.47
C LEU A 21 -6.47 15.77 1.57
N SER A 22 -7.56 16.21 2.19
CA SER A 22 -7.51 17.26 3.20
C SER A 22 -8.74 17.21 4.10
N ILE A 23 -8.57 17.73 5.31
CA ILE A 23 -9.62 17.92 6.29
C ILE A 23 -9.61 19.40 6.65
N ALA A 24 -10.66 20.10 6.27
CA ALA A 24 -10.83 21.51 6.55
C ALA A 24 -11.11 21.73 8.05
N PRO A 25 -10.75 22.90 8.60
CA PRO A 25 -11.07 23.25 10.00
C PRO A 25 -12.58 23.28 10.27
N ASP A 26 -13.40 23.50 9.24
CA ASP A 26 -14.86 23.44 9.29
C ASP A 26 -15.42 22.00 9.28
N ARG A 27 -14.55 20.99 9.48
CA ARG A 27 -14.91 19.56 9.46
C ARG A 27 -15.43 19.08 8.09
N ALA A 28 -15.04 19.74 7.01
CA ALA A 28 -15.25 19.20 5.67
C ALA A 28 -14.08 18.28 5.29
N VAL A 29 -14.39 17.09 4.77
CA VAL A 29 -13.41 16.11 4.32
C VAL A 29 -13.42 16.06 2.80
N THR A 30 -12.23 16.19 2.21
CA THR A 30 -12.05 16.07 0.75
C THR A 30 -11.47 14.70 0.43
N LEU A 31 -12.24 13.90 -0.32
CA LEU A 31 -11.86 12.56 -0.75
C LEU A 31 -11.60 12.54 -2.26
N LEU A 32 -10.52 11.90 -2.67
CA LEU A 32 -10.20 11.59 -4.06
C LEU A 32 -10.63 10.16 -4.35
N ASN A 33 -11.50 9.93 -5.34
CA ASN A 33 -11.76 8.59 -5.84
C ASN A 33 -10.55 8.13 -6.66
N GLU A 34 -9.87 7.06 -6.24
CA GLU A 34 -8.66 6.58 -6.91
C GLU A 34 -8.97 5.97 -8.29
N ARG A 35 -10.19 5.47 -8.50
CA ARG A 35 -10.60 4.83 -9.76
C ARG A 35 -10.96 5.84 -10.85
N THR A 36 -11.64 6.92 -10.49
CA THR A 36 -12.14 7.92 -11.44
C THR A 36 -11.39 9.24 -11.38
N SER A 37 -10.39 9.35 -10.48
CA SER A 37 -9.66 10.58 -10.18
C SER A 37 -10.58 11.77 -9.85
N SER A 38 -11.79 11.48 -9.36
CA SER A 38 -12.80 12.50 -9.08
C SER A 38 -12.73 12.93 -7.62
N ILE A 39 -12.76 14.23 -7.38
CA ILE A 39 -12.77 14.80 -6.03
C ILE A 39 -14.21 14.90 -5.54
N LYS A 40 -14.44 14.46 -4.31
CA LYS A 40 -15.72 14.60 -3.60
C LYS A 40 -15.49 15.24 -2.25
N HIS A 41 -16.43 16.09 -1.86
CA HIS A 41 -16.44 16.73 -0.54
C HIS A 41 -17.56 16.12 0.29
N PHE A 42 -17.26 15.82 1.53
CA PHE A 42 -18.19 15.25 2.49
C PHE A 42 -18.11 16.03 3.80
N ALA A 43 -19.23 16.13 4.51
CA ALA A 43 -19.18 16.62 5.88
C ALA A 43 -18.64 15.51 6.80
N GLN A 44 -17.98 15.88 7.89
CA GLN A 44 -17.52 14.94 8.90
C GLN A 44 -18.66 14.05 9.42
N GLU A 45 -19.85 14.62 9.60
CA GLU A 45 -21.04 13.86 10.06
C GLU A 45 -21.43 12.73 9.10
N ASP A 46 -21.29 12.95 7.78
CA ASP A 46 -21.53 11.91 6.78
C ASP A 46 -20.50 10.79 6.92
N ILE A 47 -19.23 11.16 7.13
CA ILE A 47 -18.15 10.19 7.30
C ILE A 47 -18.36 9.36 8.58
N ASP A 48 -18.73 10.00 9.68
CA ASP A 48 -19.11 9.32 10.92
C ASP A 48 -20.32 8.39 10.71
N ALA A 49 -21.33 8.82 9.95
CA ALA A 49 -22.46 7.98 9.60
C ALA A 49 -22.04 6.75 8.77
N TYR A 50 -21.14 6.93 7.81
CA TYR A 50 -20.60 5.83 7.00
C TYR A 50 -19.74 4.85 7.82
N GLU A 51 -19.01 5.34 8.83
CA GLU A 51 -18.29 4.51 9.78
C GLU A 51 -19.27 3.68 10.62
N GLN A 52 -20.33 4.31 11.17
CA GLN A 52 -21.35 3.62 11.96
C GLN A 52 -22.14 2.58 11.15
N GLN A 53 -22.38 2.85 9.87
CA GLN A 53 -23.00 1.89 8.94
C GLN A 53 -22.05 0.75 8.55
N GLY A 54 -20.75 0.84 8.86
CA GLY A 54 -19.73 -0.15 8.49
C GLY A 54 -19.40 -0.18 6.99
N VAL A 55 -19.84 0.83 6.24
CA VAL A 55 -19.59 0.95 4.78
C VAL A 55 -18.28 1.66 4.48
N LEU A 56 -17.75 2.42 5.44
CA LEU A 56 -16.41 2.98 5.42
C LEU A 56 -15.43 2.00 6.04
N LYS A 57 -14.38 1.64 5.30
CA LYS A 57 -13.29 0.80 5.76
C LYS A 57 -11.97 1.48 5.49
N ILE A 58 -11.18 1.72 6.53
CA ILE A 58 -9.83 2.26 6.35
C ILE A 58 -8.99 1.18 5.67
N ARG A 59 -8.45 1.52 4.50
CA ARG A 59 -7.46 0.70 3.82
C ARG A 59 -6.13 1.22 4.28
N ASP A 60 -5.64 0.65 5.38
CA ASP A 60 -4.25 0.85 5.74
C ASP A 60 -3.42 0.11 4.69
N ASP A 61 -3.15 0.79 3.57
CA ASP A 61 -2.22 0.31 2.56
C ASP A 61 -0.80 0.58 3.07
N GLN A 62 -0.47 -0.06 4.20
CA GLN A 62 0.89 -0.46 4.49
C GLN A 62 1.14 -1.83 3.86
N SER A 63 0.88 -1.94 2.55
CA SER A 63 1.62 -2.89 1.73
C SER A 63 2.93 -2.26 1.27
N VAL A 64 3.61 -1.55 2.18
CA VAL A 64 5.06 -1.67 2.19
C VAL A 64 5.28 -3.09 2.70
N LEU A 65 5.68 -3.99 1.80
CA LEU A 65 6.47 -5.13 2.19
C LEU A 65 7.64 -4.58 3.01
N SER A 66 7.48 -4.46 4.33
CA SER A 66 8.58 -4.25 5.25
C SER A 66 9.43 -5.51 5.15
N ARG A 67 10.34 -5.51 4.17
CA ARG A 67 11.46 -6.42 4.13
C ARG A 67 12.34 -5.97 5.30
N ASP A 68 12.28 -6.74 6.38
CA ASP A 68 13.02 -6.59 7.64
C ASP A 68 14.55 -6.77 7.44
N ASP A 69 15.12 -6.15 6.40
CA ASP A 69 16.52 -6.36 5.99
C ASP A 69 17.16 -5.14 5.31
N GLY A 70 16.48 -3.99 5.22
CA GLY A 70 17.09 -2.73 4.75
C GLY A 70 17.64 -2.73 3.31
N LEU A 71 17.35 -3.75 2.49
CA LEU A 71 17.80 -3.86 1.10
C LEU A 71 16.66 -3.56 0.11
N PRO A 72 16.91 -2.77 -0.95
CA PRO A 72 15.91 -2.53 -1.99
C PRO A 72 15.46 -3.84 -2.65
N PRO A 73 14.22 -3.90 -3.17
CA PRO A 73 13.75 -5.06 -3.92
C PRO A 73 14.68 -5.28 -5.12
N ILE A 74 15.24 -6.49 -5.23
CA ILE A 74 16.06 -6.85 -6.38
C ILE A 74 15.10 -6.92 -7.58
N PRO A 75 15.31 -6.13 -8.65
CA PRO A 75 14.49 -6.25 -9.84
C PRO A 75 14.65 -7.68 -10.40
N SER A 76 13.53 -8.32 -10.73
CA SER A 76 13.44 -9.68 -11.27
C SER A 76 14.27 -9.95 -12.53
N ALA A 77 14.95 -8.94 -13.08
CA ALA A 77 15.89 -9.03 -14.19
C ALA A 77 17.19 -9.80 -13.85
N LEU A 78 17.55 -10.00 -12.57
CA LEU A 78 18.76 -10.74 -12.17
C LEU A 78 18.56 -12.26 -12.00
N ARG A 79 17.32 -12.77 -12.05
CA ARG A 79 17.06 -14.19 -11.74
C ARG A 79 17.51 -15.18 -12.82
N SER A 80 17.86 -14.68 -14.02
CA SER A 80 18.42 -15.50 -15.10
C SER A 80 19.94 -15.67 -15.03
N ILE A 81 20.64 -14.94 -14.16
CA ILE A 81 22.12 -14.92 -14.14
C ILE A 81 22.68 -15.85 -13.06
N ILE A 82 21.88 -16.16 -12.03
CA ILE A 82 22.29 -16.98 -10.88
C ILE A 82 22.16 -18.49 -11.12
N ASP A 83 21.59 -18.91 -12.27
CA ASP A 83 21.44 -20.33 -12.63
C ASP A 83 22.51 -20.83 -13.61
N SER A 84 23.66 -20.15 -13.74
CA SER A 84 24.68 -20.56 -14.73
C SER A 84 26.13 -20.39 -14.30
N SER A 85 26.45 -20.35 -12.99
CA SER A 85 27.85 -20.20 -12.57
C SER A 85 28.23 -20.87 -11.25
N TYR A 86 27.73 -22.07 -10.97
CA TYR A 86 28.46 -23.01 -10.10
C TYR A 86 28.12 -24.47 -10.40
N SER A 87 28.34 -24.87 -11.65
CA SER A 87 28.62 -26.26 -11.98
C SER A 87 30.08 -26.28 -12.45
N GLY A 88 30.97 -26.73 -11.57
CA GLY A 88 32.41 -26.67 -11.78
C GLY A 88 33.16 -27.44 -10.70
N ASP A 89 33.05 -28.77 -10.79
CA ASP A 89 33.94 -29.78 -10.21
C ASP A 89 35.35 -29.28 -9.87
N CYS A 90 35.73 -29.33 -8.60
CA CYS A 90 37.12 -29.52 -8.19
C CYS A 90 37.25 -30.93 -7.60
N ASN A 91 37.10 -31.94 -8.47
CA ASN A 91 37.63 -33.27 -8.23
C ASN A 91 38.89 -33.41 -9.10
N THR A 92 40.05 -33.13 -8.52
CA THR A 92 41.33 -33.48 -9.15
C THR A 92 42.22 -34.13 -8.08
N SER A 93 41.87 -35.38 -7.80
CA SER A 93 42.89 -36.43 -7.68
C SER A 93 43.64 -36.48 -9.02
N ALA A 94 44.83 -35.91 -9.08
CA ALA A 94 45.78 -36.23 -10.14
C ALA A 94 46.61 -37.47 -9.70
N PRO A 95 46.84 -38.44 -10.59
CA PRO A 95 47.88 -39.45 -10.39
C PRO A 95 49.25 -38.88 -10.81
N CYS A 96 50.20 -38.94 -9.87
CA CYS A 96 51.66 -39.11 -9.99
C CYS A 96 52.32 -38.64 -8.70
#